data_AF-A0A101Y3P7-F1
#
_entry.id   AF-A0A101Y3P7-F1
#
_cell.length_a   1.000
_cell.length_b   1.000
_cell.length_c   1.000
_cell.angle_alpha   90.00
_cell.angle_beta   90.00
_cell.angle_gamma   90.00
#
_symmetry.space_group_name_H-M   'P 1'
#
loop_
_entity.id
_entity.type
_entity.pdbx_description
1 polymer ?
#
loop_
_entity_poly.entity_id
_entity_poly.type
_entity_poly.pdbx_seq_one_letter_code
_entity_poly.pdbx_strand_id
1 'polypeptide(L)'
;MTFKQAITLRNIMIILCICMAGLLISKALRIEDKLRMVQEAERLYAAGDLIAAERLYRQAADNFSIHYKEEEIAGRLTELAPITAIRSGLDTLVRTSADQLVTKDFSGFMESYAALLSLKSKYFISGGPYESFYRQLSEESGISMQLTSGFRQFKDQFLAELAAGGGDDTGETYKWNLLLIPDAYYGGQEAKDELLAAGFKSHDVARLKVLAAAGSFQPMLDSALSMAQAYSSHSYTAPWVQEQAEESARLILDKDLDGENVSAFAGHAVVYRNYAASAGLDAGSSKVLASIERSTSKLLSSAARLVRGGQYAEAIQLYSSLTPLQDTSAGIAAAQLAWNTAEPVRLLPGGSEEGKYVLVTSVSGQYGAKIVVAGVDTSGRLYYADLQEDGITSTRTGDVIPDFGRLSGISFDDRLAAVAEVPVVVAQGSRDDGRTDFTAYQIKPEGISVLFTFAGDSYELQAEDASILVANADTGDGVSGETGVYTLGEGSYQFAGIRQVMTEPPLISAFDLELYPYETIKLGMEIYIDNSGRSVGFAEGRYFALQGATDSFTGSAVVKGQYQGGNDYIGTEAGEQYVPVFVVDSLESLSSSGAETGTDPNMDSGQSISPDAGADLNPASDDTGDGTNSNTGLE
;
A
#
# COMPACT_ATOMS: atom_id res chain seq x y z
N MET A 1 103.38 29.15 44.59
CA MET A 1 102.63 27.87 44.72
C MET A 1 102.63 27.49 46.19
N THR A 2 101.52 26.99 46.74
CA THR A 2 101.34 26.86 48.20
C THR A 2 101.22 25.42 48.67
N PHE A 3 101.64 25.17 49.91
CA PHE A 3 101.78 23.84 50.54
C PHE A 3 100.55 22.93 50.41
N LYS A 4 99.33 23.51 50.38
CA LYS A 4 98.07 22.78 50.17
C LYS A 4 98.01 22.03 48.84
N GLN A 5 98.59 22.58 47.76
CA GLN A 5 98.61 21.95 46.43
C GLN A 5 99.52 20.71 46.39
N ALA A 6 100.62 20.70 47.15
CA ALA A 6 101.54 19.56 47.21
C ALA A 6 100.94 18.38 47.99
N ILE A 7 100.16 18.65 49.05
CA ILE A 7 99.50 17.60 49.84
C ILE A 7 98.33 16.98 49.08
N THR A 8 97.50 17.77 48.37
CA THR A 8 96.47 17.19 47.50
C THR A 8 97.08 16.38 46.37
N LEU A 9 98.16 16.85 45.72
CA LEU A 9 98.87 16.08 44.70
C LEU A 9 99.41 14.75 45.24
N ARG A 10 100.01 14.75 46.45
CA ARG A 10 100.52 13.52 47.10
C ARG A 10 99.40 12.54 47.42
N ASN A 11 98.26 13.01 47.93
CA ASN A 11 97.14 12.13 48.26
C ASN A 11 96.45 11.58 47.00
N ILE A 12 96.34 12.40 45.93
CA ILE A 12 95.87 11.94 44.61
C ILE A 12 96.83 10.89 44.03
N MET A 13 98.16 11.09 44.12
CA MET A 13 99.15 10.09 43.73
C MET A 13 98.99 8.76 44.49
N ILE A 14 98.76 8.80 45.82
CA ILE A 14 98.55 7.59 46.62
C ILE A 14 97.27 6.86 46.21
N ILE A 15 96.15 7.58 46.01
CA ILE A 15 94.89 7.01 45.52
C ILE A 15 95.08 6.40 44.12
N LEU A 16 95.78 7.10 43.23
CA LEU A 16 96.04 6.65 41.86
C LEU A 16 96.95 5.41 41.83
N CYS A 17 97.93 5.32 42.73
CA CYS A 17 98.71 4.09 42.95
C CYS A 17 97.88 2.92 43.50
N ILE A 18 96.91 3.17 44.40
CA ILE A 18 95.98 2.14 44.87
C ILE A 18 95.07 1.66 43.73
N CYS A 19 94.56 2.59 42.91
CA CYS A 19 93.79 2.25 41.71
C CYS A 19 94.64 1.45 40.70
N MET A 20 95.90 1.84 40.45
CA MET A 20 96.82 1.05 39.61
C MET A 20 97.08 -0.35 40.18
N ALA A 21 97.28 -0.49 41.50
CA ALA A 21 97.45 -1.80 42.13
C ALA A 21 96.20 -2.68 41.97
N GLY A 22 95.00 -2.11 42.17
CA GLY A 22 93.73 -2.80 41.93
C GLY A 22 93.54 -3.23 40.47
N LEU A 23 93.89 -2.36 39.51
CA LEU A 23 93.86 -2.68 38.08
C LEU A 23 94.88 -3.77 37.70
N LEU A 24 96.07 -3.76 38.31
CA LEU A 24 97.09 -4.80 38.09
C LEU A 24 96.66 -6.16 38.65
N ILE A 25 96.06 -6.20 39.84
CA ILE A 25 95.50 -7.44 40.42
C ILE A 25 94.33 -7.96 39.57
N SER A 26 93.41 -7.08 39.18
CA SER A 26 92.30 -7.42 38.27
C SER A 26 92.80 -7.97 36.93
N LYS A 27 93.85 -7.37 36.36
CA LYS A 27 94.49 -7.87 35.14
C LYS A 27 95.16 -9.23 35.35
N ALA A 28 95.86 -9.44 36.47
CA ALA A 28 96.53 -10.70 36.77
C ALA A 28 95.54 -11.88 36.86
N LEU A 29 94.42 -11.71 37.57
CA LEU A 29 93.36 -12.71 37.65
C LEU A 29 92.78 -13.04 36.27
N ARG A 30 92.50 -12.02 35.44
CA ARG A 30 92.00 -12.23 34.08
C ARG A 30 93.02 -12.92 33.15
N ILE A 31 94.32 -12.78 33.40
CA ILE A 31 95.37 -13.50 32.67
C ILE A 31 95.34 -14.98 33.04
N GLU A 32 95.28 -15.29 34.34
CA GLU A 32 95.14 -16.67 34.84
C GLU A 32 93.87 -17.35 34.27
N ASP A 33 92.74 -16.64 34.27
CA ASP A 33 91.50 -17.10 33.64
C ASP A 33 91.66 -17.41 32.15
N LYS A 34 92.27 -16.52 31.36
CA LYS A 34 92.46 -16.77 29.91
C LYS A 34 93.34 -17.99 29.64
N LEU A 35 94.46 -18.14 30.36
CA LEU A 35 95.33 -19.31 30.22
C LEU A 35 94.58 -20.61 30.56
N ARG A 36 93.82 -20.62 31.65
CA ARG A 36 93.00 -21.76 32.07
C ARG A 36 91.90 -22.09 31.07
N MET A 37 91.17 -21.09 30.57
CA MET A 37 90.11 -21.25 29.58
C MET A 37 90.63 -21.88 28.29
N VAL A 38 91.78 -21.43 27.79
CA VAL A 38 92.38 -21.95 26.55
C VAL A 38 92.86 -23.39 26.71
N GLN A 39 93.57 -23.72 27.80
CA GLN A 39 94.04 -25.09 28.08
C GLN A 39 92.88 -26.08 28.23
N GLU A 40 91.80 -25.67 28.91
CA GLU A 40 90.61 -26.51 29.09
C GLU A 40 89.78 -26.62 27.80
N ALA A 41 89.72 -25.56 26.97
CA ALA A 41 89.10 -25.60 25.65
C ALA A 41 89.84 -26.57 24.71
N GLU A 42 91.18 -26.58 24.71
CA GLU A 42 91.99 -27.55 23.97
C GLU A 42 91.72 -28.99 24.45
N ARG A 43 91.63 -29.21 25.77
CA ARG A 43 91.31 -30.52 26.35
C ARG A 43 89.93 -31.04 25.94
N LEU A 44 88.92 -30.17 25.97
CA LEU A 44 87.53 -30.53 25.63
C LEU A 44 87.34 -30.70 24.11
N TYR A 45 88.01 -29.88 23.29
CA TYR A 45 88.06 -30.04 21.84
C TYR A 45 88.66 -31.39 21.45
N ALA A 46 89.80 -31.77 22.06
CA ALA A 46 90.43 -33.07 21.85
C ALA A 46 89.59 -34.26 22.37
N ALA A 47 88.71 -34.03 23.34
CA ALA A 47 87.75 -35.02 23.84
C ALA A 47 86.45 -35.12 23.02
N GLY A 48 86.24 -34.24 22.03
CA GLY A 48 85.03 -34.18 21.22
C GLY A 48 83.86 -33.41 21.84
N ASP A 49 84.02 -32.80 23.02
CA ASP A 49 83.03 -31.89 23.61
C ASP A 49 83.16 -30.48 22.98
N LEU A 50 82.69 -30.40 21.74
CA LEU A 50 82.78 -29.18 20.93
C LEU A 50 81.90 -28.03 21.47
N ILE A 51 80.85 -28.34 22.24
CA ILE A 51 79.95 -27.36 22.87
C ILE A 51 80.65 -26.68 24.06
N ALA A 52 81.29 -27.45 24.94
CA ALA A 52 82.03 -26.85 26.05
C ALA A 52 83.32 -26.18 25.58
N ALA A 53 83.98 -26.71 24.54
CA ALA A 53 85.13 -26.08 23.90
C ALA A 53 84.78 -24.72 23.25
N GLU A 54 83.70 -24.63 22.46
CA GLU A 54 83.22 -23.36 21.86
C GLU A 54 83.01 -22.28 22.92
N ARG A 55 82.34 -22.63 24.02
CA ARG A 55 82.08 -21.72 25.15
C ARG A 55 83.37 -21.19 25.77
N LEU A 56 84.38 -22.04 25.98
CA LEU A 56 85.64 -21.63 26.60
C LEU A 56 86.55 -20.85 25.63
N TYR A 57 86.62 -21.23 24.34
CA TYR A 57 87.34 -20.45 23.34
C TYR A 57 86.74 -19.04 23.18
N ARG A 58 85.41 -18.87 23.26
CA ARG A 58 84.76 -17.54 23.26
C ARG A 58 85.08 -16.74 24.51
N GLN A 59 84.99 -17.33 25.71
CA GLN A 59 85.38 -16.66 26.95
C GLN A 59 86.87 -16.25 26.95
N ALA A 60 87.75 -17.01 26.31
CA ALA A 60 89.13 -16.62 26.08
C ALA A 60 89.28 -15.47 25.08
N ALA A 61 88.53 -15.49 23.97
CA ALA A 61 88.54 -14.43 22.95
C ALA A 61 88.03 -13.08 23.49
N ASP A 62 86.92 -13.09 24.25
CA ASP A 62 86.34 -11.90 24.88
C ASP A 62 87.26 -11.27 25.97
N ASN A 63 88.31 -11.98 26.38
CA ASN A 63 89.24 -11.55 27.42
C ASN A 63 90.48 -10.86 26.84
N PHE A 64 90.36 -9.56 26.59
CA PHE A 64 91.43 -8.68 26.07
C PHE A 64 92.59 -8.38 27.05
N SER A 65 92.71 -9.11 28.17
CA SER A 65 93.70 -8.79 29.22
C SER A 65 95.14 -9.17 28.84
N ILE A 66 95.30 -10.10 27.91
CA ILE A 66 96.57 -10.54 27.33
C ILE A 66 96.33 -11.08 25.91
N HIS A 67 97.32 -10.92 25.04
CA HIS A 67 97.41 -11.65 23.77
C HIS A 67 98.10 -13.00 24.04
N TYR A 68 97.31 -14.07 24.07
CA TYR A 68 97.73 -15.44 24.32
C TYR A 68 96.95 -16.39 23.38
N LYS A 69 97.67 -17.05 22.46
CA LYS A 69 97.10 -17.98 21.46
C LYS A 69 95.98 -17.41 20.56
N GLU A 70 95.90 -16.09 20.36
CA GLU A 70 94.78 -15.45 19.63
C GLU A 70 94.49 -16.04 18.23
N GLU A 71 95.53 -16.35 17.45
CA GLU A 71 95.38 -16.96 16.11
C GLU A 71 94.80 -18.39 16.18
N GLU A 72 95.18 -19.16 17.21
CA GLU A 72 94.69 -20.52 17.44
C GLU A 72 93.25 -20.50 17.98
N ILE A 73 92.94 -19.57 18.89
CA ILE A 73 91.56 -19.31 19.36
C ILE A 73 90.68 -18.92 18.17
N ALA A 74 91.12 -17.98 17.32
CA ALA A 74 90.36 -17.56 16.14
C ALA A 74 90.18 -18.69 15.11
N GLY A 75 91.21 -19.51 14.88
CA GLY A 75 91.12 -20.71 14.04
C GLY A 75 90.10 -21.72 14.57
N ARG A 76 90.17 -22.06 15.87
CA ARG A 76 89.21 -22.98 16.51
C ARG A 76 87.78 -22.43 16.51
N LEU A 77 87.59 -21.12 16.71
CA LEU A 77 86.28 -20.49 16.59
C LEU A 77 85.75 -20.43 15.16
N THR A 78 86.62 -20.48 14.14
CA THR A 78 86.24 -20.60 12.73
C THR A 78 85.78 -22.02 12.41
N GLU A 79 86.49 -23.05 12.91
CA GLU A 79 86.07 -24.46 12.80
C GLU A 79 84.75 -24.72 13.54
N LEU A 80 84.58 -24.14 14.74
CA LEU A 80 83.38 -24.24 15.58
C LEU A 80 82.24 -23.29 15.17
N ALA A 81 82.42 -22.46 14.12
CA ALA A 81 81.45 -21.44 13.72
C ALA A 81 80.00 -21.94 13.53
N PRO A 82 79.71 -23.17 13.05
CA PRO A 82 78.34 -23.69 13.02
C PRO A 82 77.71 -23.86 14.42
N ILE A 83 78.48 -24.30 15.41
CA ILE A 83 78.04 -24.46 16.81
C ILE A 83 77.84 -23.07 17.45
N THR A 84 78.79 -22.16 17.22
CA THR A 84 78.67 -20.73 17.60
C THR A 84 77.39 -20.10 17.06
N ALA A 85 77.05 -20.37 15.79
CA ALA A 85 75.87 -19.83 15.12
C ALA A 85 74.56 -20.44 15.63
N ILE A 86 74.54 -21.73 15.98
CA ILE A 86 73.39 -22.35 16.65
C ILE A 86 73.19 -21.70 18.02
N ARG A 87 74.25 -21.59 18.85
CA ARG A 87 74.13 -20.97 20.18
C ARG A 87 73.67 -19.52 20.09
N SER A 88 74.31 -18.68 19.27
CA SER A 88 73.93 -17.27 19.13
C SER A 88 72.54 -17.08 18.54
N GLY A 89 72.09 -17.98 17.65
CA GLY A 89 70.73 -18.00 17.15
C GLY A 89 69.72 -18.27 18.26
N LEU A 90 69.93 -19.33 19.06
CA LEU A 90 69.08 -19.68 20.20
C LEU A 90 69.10 -18.59 21.29
N ASP A 91 70.27 -18.08 21.67
CA ASP A 91 70.42 -16.97 22.64
C ASP A 91 69.66 -15.70 22.20
N THR A 92 69.66 -15.42 20.90
CA THR A 92 68.90 -14.28 20.32
C THR A 92 67.41 -14.57 20.41
N LEU A 93 66.94 -15.74 19.97
CA LEU A 93 65.53 -16.13 19.98
C LEU A 93 64.93 -16.19 21.39
N VAL A 94 65.69 -16.64 22.39
CA VAL A 94 65.28 -16.60 23.80
C VAL A 94 65.10 -15.16 24.27
N ARG A 95 65.95 -14.22 23.85
CA ARG A 95 65.82 -12.80 24.23
C ARG A 95 64.68 -12.10 23.49
N THR A 96 64.57 -12.26 22.17
CA THR A 96 63.51 -11.59 21.38
C THR A 96 62.13 -12.11 21.77
N SER A 97 61.93 -13.43 21.86
CA SER A 97 60.62 -13.98 22.24
C SER A 97 60.24 -13.71 23.70
N ALA A 98 61.20 -13.48 24.60
CA ALA A 98 60.92 -13.02 25.97
C ALA A 98 60.44 -11.56 25.99
N ASP A 99 61.10 -10.67 25.24
CA ASP A 99 60.71 -9.26 25.12
C ASP A 99 59.32 -9.13 24.45
N GLN A 100 59.09 -9.89 23.38
CA GLN A 100 57.80 -9.97 22.66
C GLN A 100 56.65 -10.48 23.55
N LEU A 101 56.91 -11.36 24.52
CA LEU A 101 55.92 -11.78 25.51
C LEU A 101 55.61 -10.69 26.56
N VAL A 102 56.56 -9.81 26.87
CA VAL A 102 56.37 -8.68 27.78
C VAL A 102 55.64 -7.53 27.09
N THR A 103 55.98 -7.24 25.83
CA THR A 103 55.32 -6.20 25.01
C THR A 103 53.98 -6.65 24.40
N LYS A 104 53.64 -7.94 24.50
CA LYS A 104 52.50 -8.61 23.85
C LYS A 104 52.54 -8.57 22.31
N ASP A 105 53.72 -8.42 21.71
CA ASP A 105 53.90 -8.47 20.26
C ASP A 105 53.78 -9.91 19.73
N PHE A 106 52.56 -10.31 19.38
CA PHE A 106 52.29 -11.61 18.77
C PHE A 106 52.87 -11.75 17.36
N SER A 107 53.00 -10.66 16.60
CA SER A 107 53.57 -10.70 15.25
C SER A 107 55.06 -11.03 15.30
N GLY A 108 55.82 -10.29 16.09
CA GLY A 108 57.22 -10.58 16.34
C GLY A 108 57.43 -11.94 17.02
N PHE A 109 56.52 -12.38 17.88
CA PHE A 109 56.59 -13.72 18.47
C PHE A 109 56.45 -14.84 17.41
N MET A 110 55.56 -14.64 16.42
CA MET A 110 55.45 -15.52 15.25
C MET A 110 56.69 -15.46 14.34
N GLU A 111 57.33 -14.29 14.19
CA GLU A 111 58.63 -14.18 13.51
C GLU A 111 59.74 -14.95 14.25
N SER A 112 59.83 -14.83 15.59
CA SER A 112 60.74 -15.62 16.42
C SER A 112 60.48 -17.13 16.28
N TYR A 113 59.22 -17.56 16.18
CA TYR A 113 58.87 -18.95 15.91
C TYR A 113 59.32 -19.41 14.51
N ALA A 114 59.05 -18.64 13.46
CA ALA A 114 59.49 -18.93 12.10
C ALA A 114 61.02 -18.95 11.95
N ALA A 115 61.72 -18.07 12.68
CA ALA A 115 63.17 -18.05 12.77
C ALA A 115 63.73 -19.29 13.50
N LEU A 116 63.07 -19.79 14.56
CA LEU A 116 63.44 -21.08 15.17
C LEU A 116 63.21 -22.25 14.20
N LEU A 117 62.09 -22.30 13.48
CA LEU A 117 61.85 -23.33 12.46
C LEU A 117 62.92 -23.30 11.36
N SER A 118 63.39 -22.11 10.98
CA SER A 118 64.48 -21.91 10.01
C SER A 118 65.85 -22.32 10.56
N LEU A 119 66.11 -22.09 11.85
CA LEU A 119 67.33 -22.57 12.52
C LEU A 119 67.33 -24.10 12.63
N LYS A 120 66.16 -24.68 12.96
CA LYS A 120 65.94 -26.12 13.03
C LYS A 120 66.14 -26.78 11.66
N SER A 121 65.51 -26.29 10.60
CA SER A 121 65.64 -26.88 9.25
C SER A 121 67.07 -26.83 8.71
N LYS A 122 67.87 -25.83 9.12
CA LYS A 122 69.27 -25.66 8.72
C LYS A 122 70.25 -26.59 9.44
N TYR A 123 70.02 -26.90 10.73
CA TYR A 123 71.00 -27.61 11.57
C TYR A 123 70.51 -28.96 12.14
N PHE A 124 69.19 -29.17 12.24
CA PHE A 124 68.57 -30.42 12.69
C PHE A 124 68.12 -31.29 11.50
N ILE A 125 69.10 -31.67 10.67
CA ILE A 125 68.93 -32.63 9.57
C ILE A 125 69.25 -34.02 10.12
N SER A 126 68.37 -35.00 9.90
CA SER A 126 68.52 -36.35 10.49
C SER A 126 69.80 -37.03 10.00
N GLY A 127 70.65 -37.48 10.94
CA GLY A 127 71.97 -38.05 10.64
C GLY A 127 73.02 -37.00 10.20
N GLY A 128 72.68 -35.71 10.25
CA GLY A 128 73.60 -34.61 9.91
C GLY A 128 74.63 -34.32 11.00
N PRO A 129 75.80 -33.74 10.66
CA PRO A 129 76.92 -33.55 11.58
C PRO A 129 76.66 -32.56 12.74
N TYR A 130 75.53 -31.85 12.72
CA TYR A 130 75.14 -30.88 13.75
C TYR A 130 73.84 -31.25 14.50
N GLU A 131 73.23 -32.41 14.22
CA GLU A 131 71.93 -32.79 14.79
C GLU A 131 71.97 -32.92 16.32
N SER A 132 73.00 -33.60 16.85
CA SER A 132 73.25 -33.77 18.28
C SER A 132 73.55 -32.43 18.97
N PHE A 133 74.41 -31.60 18.36
CA PHE A 133 74.78 -30.30 18.91
C PHE A 133 73.60 -29.33 18.92
N TYR A 134 72.76 -29.32 17.87
CA TYR A 134 71.51 -28.57 17.87
C TYR A 134 70.57 -29.04 18.98
N ARG A 135 70.42 -30.36 19.15
CA ARG A 135 69.53 -30.93 20.18
C ARG A 135 69.96 -30.48 21.59
N GLN A 136 71.23 -30.68 21.94
CA GLN A 136 71.77 -30.28 23.24
C GLN A 136 71.65 -28.75 23.45
N LEU A 137 72.03 -27.92 22.47
CA LEU A 137 71.93 -26.46 22.61
C LEU A 137 70.47 -25.99 22.71
N SER A 138 69.55 -26.61 21.98
CA SER A 138 68.10 -26.30 22.06
C SER A 138 67.54 -26.66 23.44
N GLU A 139 67.98 -27.76 24.04
CA GLU A 139 67.64 -28.16 25.41
C GLU A 139 68.27 -27.21 26.46
N GLU A 140 69.57 -26.91 26.34
CA GLU A 140 70.29 -25.94 27.19
C GLU A 140 69.65 -24.53 27.17
N SER A 141 69.15 -24.09 26.01
CA SER A 141 68.54 -22.76 25.85
C SER A 141 67.14 -22.61 26.44
N GLY A 142 66.43 -23.72 26.71
CA GLY A 142 65.03 -23.69 27.16
C GLY A 142 63.99 -23.16 26.15
N ILE A 143 64.39 -22.78 24.92
CA ILE A 143 63.52 -22.09 23.95
C ILE A 143 62.19 -22.80 23.69
N SER A 144 62.19 -24.15 23.66
CA SER A 144 60.98 -24.94 23.43
C SER A 144 59.97 -24.82 24.57
N MET A 145 60.43 -24.68 25.82
CA MET A 145 59.57 -24.45 26.97
C MET A 145 59.03 -23.01 26.96
N GLN A 146 59.89 -22.03 26.63
CA GLN A 146 59.49 -20.62 26.52
C GLN A 146 58.43 -20.42 25.43
N LEU A 147 58.62 -20.95 24.23
CA LEU A 147 57.62 -20.88 23.15
C LEU A 147 56.32 -21.60 23.51
N THR A 148 56.38 -22.79 24.13
CA THR A 148 55.17 -23.51 24.58
C THR A 148 54.39 -22.72 25.64
N SER A 149 55.10 -22.01 26.52
CA SER A 149 54.51 -21.17 27.56
C SER A 149 53.92 -19.90 26.96
N GLY A 150 54.62 -19.28 26.00
CA GLY A 150 54.17 -18.08 25.29
C GLY A 150 52.97 -18.32 24.38
N PHE A 151 52.95 -19.41 23.60
CA PHE A 151 51.77 -19.78 22.81
C PHE A 151 50.56 -20.12 23.69
N ARG A 152 50.77 -20.72 24.88
CA ARG A 152 49.70 -20.86 25.86
C ARG A 152 49.21 -19.49 26.35
N GLN A 153 50.13 -18.60 26.77
CA GLN A 153 49.78 -17.26 27.24
C GLN A 153 49.01 -16.44 26.20
N PHE A 154 49.44 -16.43 24.94
CA PHE A 154 48.73 -15.75 23.85
C PHE A 154 47.37 -16.39 23.56
N LYS A 155 47.28 -17.73 23.50
CA LYS A 155 45.99 -18.43 23.30
C LYS A 155 45.01 -18.12 24.42
N ASP A 156 45.44 -18.25 25.67
CA ASP A 156 44.62 -18.04 26.85
C ASP A 156 44.19 -16.56 26.97
N GLN A 157 45.05 -15.61 26.60
CA GLN A 157 44.68 -14.19 26.45
C GLN A 157 43.63 -14.00 25.35
N PHE A 158 43.89 -14.46 24.11
CA PHE A 158 43.00 -14.20 22.98
C PHE A 158 41.62 -14.83 23.16
N LEU A 159 41.53 -16.02 23.79
CA LEU A 159 40.26 -16.62 24.17
C LEU A 159 39.52 -15.81 25.24
N ALA A 160 40.23 -15.22 26.20
CA ALA A 160 39.64 -14.35 27.23
C ALA A 160 39.13 -13.02 26.65
N GLU A 161 39.91 -12.34 25.80
CA GLU A 161 39.51 -11.08 25.15
C GLU A 161 38.32 -11.31 24.18
N LEU A 162 38.31 -12.45 23.47
CA LEU A 162 37.19 -12.86 22.61
C LEU A 162 35.92 -13.16 23.42
N ALA A 163 36.05 -13.84 24.56
CA ALA A 163 34.92 -14.12 25.46
C ALA A 163 34.41 -12.89 26.21
N ALA A 164 35.28 -11.88 26.43
CA ALA A 164 34.90 -10.61 27.03
C ALA A 164 34.17 -9.67 26.07
N GLY A 165 34.26 -9.90 24.75
CA GLY A 165 33.70 -9.00 23.74
C GLY A 165 34.37 -7.62 23.79
N GLY A 166 35.70 -7.60 23.62
CA GLY A 166 36.56 -6.42 23.80
C GLY A 166 36.07 -5.11 23.16
N GLY A 167 36.50 -3.99 23.77
CA GLY A 167 35.93 -2.64 23.58
C GLY A 167 36.13 -2.00 22.19
N ASP A 168 37.03 -1.02 22.08
CA ASP A 168 37.20 -0.24 20.83
C ASP A 168 37.71 -1.06 19.63
N ASP A 169 38.28 -2.26 19.87
CA ASP A 169 38.55 -3.26 18.83
C ASP A 169 37.65 -4.49 19.05
N THR A 170 36.86 -4.83 18.03
CA THR A 170 35.65 -5.68 18.12
C THR A 170 35.92 -7.19 18.21
N GLY A 171 36.99 -7.60 18.89
CA GLY A 171 37.41 -9.00 19.10
C GLY A 171 38.00 -9.71 17.88
N GLU A 172 37.73 -9.23 16.66
CA GLU A 172 38.14 -9.85 15.40
C GLU A 172 39.66 -10.04 15.29
N THR A 173 40.48 -9.07 15.74
CA THR A 173 41.95 -9.18 15.75
C THR A 173 42.44 -10.41 16.53
N TYR A 174 41.84 -10.70 17.69
CA TYR A 174 42.21 -11.86 18.52
C TYR A 174 41.74 -13.18 17.92
N LYS A 175 40.55 -13.18 17.32
CA LYS A 175 39.96 -14.32 16.57
C LYS A 175 40.84 -14.74 15.40
N TRP A 176 41.35 -13.82 14.59
CA TRP A 176 42.26 -14.18 13.48
C TRP A 176 43.66 -14.58 13.98
N ASN A 177 44.18 -13.95 15.04
CA ASN A 177 45.45 -14.38 15.66
C ASN A 177 45.41 -15.81 16.23
N LEU A 178 44.26 -16.27 16.74
CA LEU A 178 44.09 -17.65 17.21
C LEU A 178 44.29 -18.69 16.08
N LEU A 179 43.90 -18.38 14.84
CA LEU A 179 44.15 -19.25 13.68
C LEU A 179 45.66 -19.39 13.37
N LEU A 180 46.46 -18.37 13.64
CA LEU A 180 47.90 -18.36 13.37
C LEU A 180 48.72 -19.22 14.37
N ILE A 181 48.19 -19.49 15.56
CA ILE A 181 48.84 -20.37 16.55
C ILE A 181 48.89 -21.82 16.01
N PRO A 182 50.06 -22.49 15.99
CA PRO A 182 50.16 -23.87 15.50
C PRO A 182 49.33 -24.88 16.31
N ASP A 183 48.81 -25.90 15.62
CA ASP A 183 47.93 -26.96 16.15
C ASP A 183 48.56 -27.74 17.33
N ALA A 184 49.88 -27.92 17.30
CA ALA A 184 50.65 -28.53 18.39
C ALA A 184 50.44 -27.85 19.76
N TYR A 185 50.07 -26.57 19.80
CA TYR A 185 49.79 -25.83 21.05
C TYR A 185 48.30 -25.87 21.48
N TYR A 186 47.46 -26.50 20.67
CA TYR A 186 46.07 -26.89 21.00
C TYR A 186 45.96 -28.35 21.45
N GLY A 187 46.93 -29.19 21.07
CA GLY A 187 46.88 -30.65 21.27
C GLY A 187 46.74 -31.46 19.98
N GLY A 188 46.82 -30.79 18.82
CA GLY A 188 46.56 -31.35 17.49
C GLY A 188 45.43 -30.60 16.77
N GLN A 189 45.31 -30.82 15.46
CA GLN A 189 44.38 -30.09 14.61
C GLN A 189 42.91 -30.22 15.04
N GLU A 190 42.45 -31.42 15.41
CA GLU A 190 41.07 -31.66 15.85
C GLU A 190 40.70 -30.84 17.10
N ALA A 191 41.59 -30.79 18.10
CA ALA A 191 41.42 -30.00 19.32
C ALA A 191 41.54 -28.47 19.07
N LYS A 192 42.23 -28.06 18.01
CA LYS A 192 42.23 -26.67 17.54
C LYS A 192 40.87 -26.32 16.93
N ASP A 193 40.40 -27.12 15.99
CA ASP A 193 39.18 -26.84 15.24
C ASP A 193 37.93 -26.86 16.14
N GLU A 194 37.83 -27.79 17.10
CA GLU A 194 36.75 -27.81 18.10
C GLU A 194 36.75 -26.54 18.97
N LEU A 195 37.90 -26.18 19.56
CA LEU A 195 38.01 -25.05 20.48
C LEU A 195 37.74 -23.71 19.78
N LEU A 196 38.28 -23.54 18.55
CA LEU A 196 38.07 -22.32 17.78
C LEU A 196 36.65 -22.24 17.23
N ALA A 197 36.06 -23.32 16.72
CA ALA A 197 34.65 -23.31 16.30
C ALA A 197 33.71 -22.96 17.46
N ALA A 198 33.94 -23.49 18.66
CA ALA A 198 33.15 -23.17 19.84
C ALA A 198 33.28 -21.69 20.26
N GLY A 199 34.51 -21.19 20.39
CA GLY A 199 34.77 -19.79 20.78
C GLY A 199 34.25 -18.78 19.75
N PHE A 200 34.53 -19.02 18.47
CA PHE A 200 34.12 -18.16 17.37
C PHE A 200 32.59 -18.14 17.20
N LYS A 201 31.93 -19.31 17.25
CA LYS A 201 30.47 -19.40 17.19
C LYS A 201 29.82 -18.63 18.34
N SER A 202 30.35 -18.75 19.56
CA SER A 202 29.84 -18.03 20.73
C SER A 202 29.91 -16.50 20.52
N HIS A 203 31.07 -15.99 20.10
CA HIS A 203 31.30 -14.57 19.84
C HIS A 203 30.38 -14.01 18.74
N ASP A 204 30.39 -14.62 17.55
CA ASP A 204 29.64 -14.12 16.40
C ASP A 204 28.12 -14.16 16.66
N VAL A 205 27.62 -15.24 17.27
CA VAL A 205 26.21 -15.38 17.62
C VAL A 205 25.78 -14.35 18.65
N ALA A 206 26.60 -14.07 19.67
CA ALA A 206 26.33 -13.03 20.66
C ALA A 206 26.26 -11.64 19.99
N ARG A 207 27.25 -11.29 19.15
CA ARG A 207 27.32 -10.03 18.42
C ARG A 207 26.10 -9.81 17.51
N LEU A 208 25.71 -10.83 16.73
CA LEU A 208 24.51 -10.76 15.89
C LEU A 208 23.21 -10.67 16.70
N LYS A 209 23.10 -11.39 17.83
CA LYS A 209 21.92 -11.32 18.72
C LYS A 209 21.79 -9.98 19.45
N VAL A 210 22.89 -9.31 19.78
CA VAL A 210 22.86 -7.93 20.33
C VAL A 210 22.34 -6.95 19.28
N LEU A 211 22.82 -7.02 18.03
CA LEU A 211 22.33 -6.15 16.95
C LEU A 211 20.85 -6.39 16.63
N ALA A 212 20.40 -7.66 16.64
CA ALA A 212 18.98 -8.01 16.49
C ALA A 212 18.12 -7.45 17.64
N ALA A 213 18.56 -7.62 18.89
CA ALA A 213 17.84 -7.13 20.07
C ALA A 213 17.76 -5.60 20.14
N ALA A 214 18.76 -4.90 19.58
CA ALA A 214 18.77 -3.45 19.42
C ALA A 214 17.90 -2.95 18.23
N GLY A 215 17.14 -3.83 17.56
CA GLY A 215 16.34 -3.47 16.38
C GLY A 215 17.17 -3.05 15.17
N SER A 216 18.49 -3.24 15.20
CA SER A 216 19.44 -2.73 14.20
C SER A 216 19.56 -3.71 13.03
N PHE A 217 18.45 -3.94 12.32
CA PHE A 217 18.32 -5.05 11.38
C PHE A 217 19.28 -4.98 10.18
N GLN A 218 19.38 -3.82 9.53
CA GLN A 218 20.35 -3.61 8.44
C GLN A 218 21.81 -3.79 8.95
N PRO A 219 22.27 -3.10 10.03
CA PRO A 219 23.58 -3.35 10.64
C PRO A 219 23.86 -4.81 11.06
N MET A 220 22.85 -5.56 11.48
CA MET A 220 22.99 -6.99 11.79
C MET A 220 23.36 -7.80 10.54
N LEU A 221 22.67 -7.56 9.42
CA LEU A 221 22.95 -8.23 8.15
C LEU A 221 24.28 -7.78 7.53
N ASP A 222 24.61 -6.50 7.62
CA ASP A 222 25.92 -5.97 7.19
C ASP A 222 27.06 -6.59 8.01
N SER A 223 26.88 -6.73 9.33
CA SER A 223 27.83 -7.43 10.20
C SER A 223 27.95 -8.91 9.83
N ALA A 224 26.85 -9.59 9.50
CA ALA A 224 26.88 -11.00 9.08
C ALA A 224 27.58 -11.19 7.72
N LEU A 225 27.36 -10.26 6.77
CA LEU A 225 28.04 -10.26 5.48
C LEU A 225 29.55 -10.01 5.64
N SER A 226 29.93 -9.03 6.48
CA SER A 226 31.31 -8.73 6.80
C SER A 226 32.02 -9.91 7.48
N MET A 227 31.36 -10.57 8.45
CA MET A 227 31.85 -11.81 9.07
C MET A 227 32.09 -12.91 8.03
N ALA A 228 31.11 -13.17 7.15
CA ALA A 228 31.23 -14.21 6.12
C ALA A 228 32.38 -13.94 5.13
N GLN A 229 32.59 -12.67 4.74
CA GLN A 229 33.73 -12.25 3.93
C GLN A 229 35.07 -12.43 4.64
N ALA A 230 35.15 -12.08 5.94
CA ALA A 230 36.35 -12.24 6.74
C ALA A 230 36.70 -13.72 7.01
N TYR A 231 35.69 -14.60 7.13
CA TYR A 231 35.89 -16.05 7.20
C TYR A 231 36.43 -16.61 5.88
N SER A 232 35.85 -16.18 4.75
CA SER A 232 36.31 -16.56 3.42
C SER A 232 37.77 -16.16 3.16
N SER A 233 38.18 -14.94 3.53
CA SER A 233 39.56 -14.49 3.36
C SER A 233 40.58 -15.25 4.24
N HIS A 234 40.15 -15.79 5.38
CA HIS A 234 40.98 -16.66 6.24
C HIS A 234 40.84 -18.16 5.90
N SER A 235 40.16 -18.52 4.80
CA SER A 235 39.94 -19.91 4.36
C SER A 235 39.25 -20.81 5.41
N TYR A 236 38.41 -20.23 6.27
CA TYR A 236 37.76 -20.91 7.39
C TYR A 236 36.24 -20.88 7.24
N THR A 237 35.55 -21.99 7.51
CA THR A 237 34.10 -22.13 7.24
C THR A 237 33.28 -21.94 8.51
N ALA A 238 32.38 -20.95 8.52
CA ALA A 238 31.58 -20.57 9.68
C ALA A 238 30.06 -20.56 9.35
N PRO A 239 29.41 -21.73 9.22
CA PRO A 239 28.00 -21.81 8.80
C PRO A 239 27.04 -21.10 9.78
N TRP A 240 27.42 -21.02 11.05
CA TRP A 240 26.64 -20.36 12.10
C TRP A 240 26.36 -18.87 11.84
N VAL A 241 27.18 -18.18 11.06
CA VAL A 241 26.97 -16.77 10.71
C VAL A 241 25.70 -16.63 9.85
N GLN A 242 25.57 -17.47 8.82
CA GLN A 242 24.36 -17.51 7.99
C GLN A 242 23.17 -18.06 8.79
N GLU A 243 23.34 -19.18 9.51
CA GLU A 243 22.28 -19.77 10.35
C GLU A 243 21.67 -18.73 11.30
N GLN A 244 22.51 -17.94 11.97
CA GLN A 244 22.07 -16.94 12.93
C GLN A 244 21.47 -15.70 12.27
N ALA A 245 22.00 -15.27 11.11
CA ALA A 245 21.41 -14.18 10.34
C ALA A 245 20.02 -14.55 9.80
N GLU A 246 19.84 -15.78 9.29
CA GLU A 246 18.51 -16.29 8.88
C GLU A 246 17.56 -16.46 10.07
N GLU A 247 18.02 -16.98 11.21
CA GLU A 247 17.19 -17.12 12.42
C GLU A 247 16.68 -15.75 12.88
N SER A 248 17.57 -14.77 13.03
CA SER A 248 17.21 -13.42 13.49
C SER A 248 16.34 -12.67 12.47
N ALA A 249 16.63 -12.79 11.17
CA ALA A 249 15.82 -12.16 10.13
C ALA A 249 14.41 -12.73 10.06
N ARG A 250 14.27 -14.06 10.14
CA ARG A 250 12.97 -14.72 10.24
C ARG A 250 12.21 -14.25 11.49
N LEU A 251 12.86 -14.20 12.66
CA LEU A 251 12.20 -13.77 13.90
C LEU A 251 11.67 -12.32 13.82
N ILE A 252 12.38 -11.43 13.15
CA ILE A 252 11.94 -10.04 12.92
C ILE A 252 10.77 -9.99 11.93
N LEU A 253 10.90 -10.65 10.78
CA LEU A 253 9.87 -10.68 9.73
C LEU A 253 8.57 -11.36 10.18
N ASP A 254 8.67 -12.49 10.90
CA ASP A 254 7.51 -13.19 11.48
C ASP A 254 6.83 -12.29 12.53
N LYS A 255 7.60 -11.55 13.35
CA LYS A 255 7.06 -10.57 14.32
C LYS A 255 6.37 -9.38 13.65
N ASP A 256 6.88 -8.87 12.53
CA ASP A 256 6.22 -7.81 11.77
C ASP A 256 4.86 -8.27 11.22
N LEU A 257 4.76 -9.53 10.78
CA LEU A 257 3.53 -10.15 10.30
C LEU A 257 2.53 -10.43 11.43
N ASP A 258 2.99 -11.02 12.54
CA ASP A 258 2.17 -11.30 13.73
C ASP A 258 1.66 -10.01 14.41
N GLY A 259 2.38 -8.90 14.25
CA GLY A 259 1.96 -7.55 14.68
C GLY A 259 1.18 -6.75 13.64
N GLU A 260 0.75 -7.38 12.52
CA GLU A 260 0.05 -6.78 11.38
C GLU A 260 0.76 -5.58 10.71
N ASN A 261 2.04 -5.36 11.01
CA ASN A 261 2.85 -4.25 10.52
C ASN A 261 3.45 -4.55 9.14
N VAL A 262 2.58 -4.65 8.14
CA VAL A 262 2.96 -5.00 6.75
C VAL A 262 3.98 -4.03 6.15
N SER A 263 3.99 -2.75 6.58
CA SER A 263 4.96 -1.76 6.14
C SER A 263 6.38 -2.05 6.66
N ALA A 264 6.51 -2.41 7.96
CA ALA A 264 7.80 -2.85 8.51
C ALA A 264 8.26 -4.17 7.87
N PHE A 265 7.34 -5.15 7.73
CA PHE A 265 7.63 -6.39 7.01
C PHE A 265 8.17 -6.12 5.60
N ALA A 266 7.54 -5.21 4.84
CA ALA A 266 7.98 -4.87 3.49
C ALA A 266 9.39 -4.23 3.48
N GLY A 267 9.65 -3.28 4.39
CA GLY A 267 10.98 -2.66 4.54
C GLY A 267 12.07 -3.67 4.90
N HIS A 268 11.84 -4.50 5.91
CA HIS A 268 12.77 -5.54 6.32
C HIS A 268 12.95 -6.62 5.24
N ALA A 269 11.90 -7.00 4.51
CA ALA A 269 12.00 -7.99 3.45
C ALA A 269 12.80 -7.47 2.23
N VAL A 270 12.75 -6.18 1.91
CA VAL A 270 13.64 -5.54 0.92
C VAL A 270 15.09 -5.56 1.42
N VAL A 271 15.34 -5.14 2.66
CA VAL A 271 16.67 -5.18 3.30
C VAL A 271 17.26 -6.60 3.25
N TYR A 272 16.46 -7.62 3.58
CA TYR A 272 16.91 -9.01 3.55
C TYR A 272 17.18 -9.52 2.12
N ARG A 273 16.37 -9.14 1.12
CA ARG A 273 16.63 -9.45 -0.30
C ARG A 273 17.97 -8.86 -0.77
N ASN A 274 18.30 -7.64 -0.36
CA ASN A 274 19.58 -7.00 -0.70
C ASN A 274 20.77 -7.69 -0.04
N TYR A 275 20.64 -8.09 1.23
CA TYR A 275 21.63 -8.93 1.92
C TYR A 275 21.82 -10.29 1.21
N ALA A 276 20.73 -11.00 0.91
CA ALA A 276 20.77 -12.31 0.29
C ALA A 276 21.48 -12.28 -1.07
N ALA A 277 21.14 -11.30 -1.93
CA ALA A 277 21.83 -11.09 -3.20
C ALA A 277 23.33 -10.79 -3.02
N SER A 278 23.70 -10.01 -1.99
CA SER A 278 25.10 -9.68 -1.68
C SER A 278 25.89 -10.86 -1.07
N ALA A 279 25.20 -11.77 -0.39
CA ALA A 279 25.73 -13.01 0.18
C ALA A 279 25.75 -14.19 -0.83
N GLY A 280 25.21 -14.01 -2.05
CA GLY A 280 25.12 -15.06 -3.06
C GLY A 280 24.02 -16.10 -2.80
N LEU A 281 22.99 -15.74 -2.02
CA LEU A 281 21.88 -16.60 -1.64
C LEU A 281 20.67 -16.44 -2.57
N ASP A 282 20.13 -17.56 -3.04
CA ASP A 282 18.86 -17.67 -3.77
C ASP A 282 17.73 -18.29 -2.90
N ALA A 283 16.50 -18.34 -3.43
CA ALA A 283 15.33 -18.89 -2.72
C ALA A 283 15.36 -20.42 -2.51
N GLY A 284 16.30 -21.15 -3.12
CA GLY A 284 16.56 -22.57 -2.83
C GLY A 284 17.53 -22.75 -1.65
N SER A 285 18.50 -21.84 -1.53
CA SER A 285 19.48 -21.81 -0.44
C SER A 285 18.96 -21.13 0.83
N SER A 286 18.09 -20.12 0.71
CA SER A 286 17.56 -19.33 1.83
C SER A 286 16.09 -19.63 2.13
N LYS A 287 15.83 -20.09 3.35
CA LYS A 287 14.46 -20.34 3.83
C LYS A 287 13.70 -19.04 4.09
N VAL A 288 14.42 -17.94 4.33
CA VAL A 288 13.84 -16.62 4.62
C VAL A 288 13.33 -15.98 3.34
N LEU A 289 14.07 -16.04 2.22
CA LEU A 289 13.57 -15.60 0.91
C LEU A 289 12.25 -16.31 0.53
N ALA A 290 12.23 -17.64 0.63
CA ALA A 290 11.03 -18.44 0.35
C ALA A 290 9.86 -18.17 1.32
N SER A 291 10.13 -17.63 2.53
CA SER A 291 9.09 -17.16 3.46
C SER A 291 8.57 -15.78 3.05
N ILE A 292 9.46 -14.84 2.72
CA ILE A 292 9.13 -13.49 2.23
C ILE A 292 8.20 -13.56 1.02
N GLU A 293 8.54 -14.36 0.00
CA GLU A 293 7.73 -14.53 -1.20
C GLU A 293 6.34 -15.07 -0.86
N ARG A 294 6.27 -16.14 -0.07
CA ARG A 294 5.01 -16.77 0.36
C ARG A 294 4.11 -15.83 1.15
N SER A 295 4.67 -15.04 2.06
CA SER A 295 3.93 -14.03 2.82
C SER A 295 3.49 -12.87 1.94
N THR A 296 4.32 -12.41 1.00
CA THR A 296 3.94 -11.39 0.01
C THR A 296 2.75 -11.85 -0.83
N SER A 297 2.78 -13.07 -1.39
CA SER A 297 1.66 -13.62 -2.15
C SER A 297 0.39 -13.80 -1.32
N LYS A 298 0.50 -14.16 -0.03
CA LYS A 298 -0.65 -14.21 0.91
C LYS A 298 -1.25 -12.83 1.13
N LEU A 299 -0.43 -11.80 1.37
CA LEU A 299 -0.89 -10.45 1.66
C LEU A 299 -1.55 -9.80 0.43
N LEU A 300 -0.99 -9.98 -0.77
CA LEU A 300 -1.63 -9.61 -2.04
C LEU A 300 -2.97 -10.34 -2.24
N SER A 301 -3.04 -11.63 -1.92
CA SER A 301 -4.29 -12.42 -1.98
C SER A 301 -5.32 -11.94 -0.95
N SER A 302 -4.87 -11.40 0.19
CA SER A 302 -5.72 -10.80 1.22
C SER A 302 -6.27 -9.45 0.75
N ALA A 303 -5.44 -8.58 0.16
CA ALA A 303 -5.90 -7.34 -0.47
C ALA A 303 -6.95 -7.61 -1.56
N ALA A 304 -6.70 -8.58 -2.42
CA ALA A 304 -7.67 -9.05 -3.42
C ALA A 304 -8.93 -9.73 -2.82
N ARG A 305 -8.94 -10.08 -1.52
CA ARG A 305 -10.13 -10.50 -0.79
C ARG A 305 -10.87 -9.31 -0.18
N LEU A 306 -10.16 -8.33 0.37
CA LEU A 306 -10.73 -7.08 0.91
C LEU A 306 -11.52 -6.32 -0.16
N VAL A 307 -10.98 -6.15 -1.38
CA VAL A 307 -11.72 -5.56 -2.52
C VAL A 307 -13.05 -6.29 -2.82
N ARG A 308 -13.06 -7.63 -2.72
CA ARG A 308 -14.26 -8.44 -2.94
C ARG A 308 -15.23 -8.45 -1.76
N GLY A 309 -14.81 -7.96 -0.60
CA GLY A 309 -15.63 -7.77 0.60
C GLY A 309 -16.12 -6.33 0.79
N GLY A 310 -15.85 -5.42 -0.16
CA GLY A 310 -16.18 -3.99 -0.04
C GLY A 310 -15.20 -3.17 0.81
N GLN A 311 -14.16 -3.80 1.36
CA GLN A 311 -13.13 -3.16 2.20
C GLN A 311 -12.05 -2.50 1.34
N TYR A 312 -12.46 -1.50 0.54
CA TYR A 312 -11.62 -0.90 -0.50
C TYR A 312 -10.48 -0.06 0.07
N ALA A 313 -10.72 0.69 1.14
CA ALA A 313 -9.70 1.53 1.78
C ALA A 313 -8.55 0.68 2.34
N GLU A 314 -8.90 -0.38 3.08
CA GLU A 314 -7.95 -1.32 3.68
C GLU A 314 -7.21 -2.12 2.59
N ALA A 315 -7.89 -2.48 1.50
CA ALA A 315 -7.25 -3.12 0.35
C ALA A 315 -6.19 -2.22 -0.31
N ILE A 316 -6.51 -0.93 -0.52
CA ILE A 316 -5.60 0.05 -1.10
C ILE A 316 -4.42 0.31 -0.17
N GLN A 317 -4.65 0.43 1.14
CA GLN A 317 -3.60 0.58 2.15
C GLN A 317 -2.67 -0.64 2.19
N LEU A 318 -3.22 -1.85 2.09
CA LEU A 318 -2.45 -3.09 2.07
C LEU A 318 -1.63 -3.24 0.78
N TYR A 319 -2.20 -2.95 -0.40
CA TYR A 319 -1.43 -2.90 -1.65
C TYR A 319 -0.32 -1.84 -1.60
N SER A 320 -0.61 -0.65 -1.06
CA SER A 320 0.36 0.46 -0.94
C SER A 320 1.52 0.09 -0.04
N SER A 321 1.26 -0.64 1.06
CA SER A 321 2.27 -1.13 2.00
C SER A 321 3.21 -2.18 1.39
N LEU A 322 2.77 -2.89 0.34
CA LEU A 322 3.53 -3.93 -0.35
C LEU A 322 4.34 -3.43 -1.55
N THR A 323 4.12 -2.19 -2.00
CA THR A 323 4.83 -1.55 -3.14
C THR A 323 6.36 -1.72 -3.11
N PRO A 324 7.06 -1.66 -1.95
CA PRO A 324 8.52 -1.87 -1.91
C PRO A 324 8.96 -3.28 -2.33
N LEU A 325 8.08 -4.29 -2.24
CA LEU A 325 8.40 -5.69 -2.55
C LEU A 325 8.00 -6.13 -3.96
N GLN A 326 6.99 -5.48 -4.54
CA GLN A 326 6.45 -5.76 -5.86
C GLN A 326 5.59 -4.57 -6.33
N ASP A 327 5.55 -4.30 -7.63
CA ASP A 327 4.60 -3.33 -8.19
C ASP A 327 3.15 -3.76 -7.92
N THR A 328 2.42 -2.92 -7.18
CA THR A 328 1.00 -3.09 -6.84
C THR A 328 0.08 -2.07 -7.52
N SER A 329 0.61 -1.22 -8.40
CA SER A 329 -0.11 -0.11 -9.05
C SER A 329 -1.43 -0.55 -9.71
N ALA A 330 -1.40 -1.63 -10.48
CA ALA A 330 -2.60 -2.22 -11.10
C ALA A 330 -3.63 -2.74 -10.08
N GLY A 331 -3.17 -3.24 -8.92
CA GLY A 331 -4.04 -3.67 -7.82
C GLY A 331 -4.72 -2.50 -7.12
N ILE A 332 -3.98 -1.40 -6.90
CA ILE A 332 -4.51 -0.14 -6.36
C ILE A 332 -5.52 0.47 -7.32
N ALA A 333 -5.20 0.57 -8.62
CA ALA A 333 -6.10 1.09 -9.64
C ALA A 333 -7.40 0.28 -9.75
N ALA A 334 -7.31 -1.05 -9.74
CA ALA A 334 -8.48 -1.93 -9.75
C ALA A 334 -9.33 -1.79 -8.47
N ALA A 335 -8.71 -1.63 -7.30
CA ALA A 335 -9.41 -1.42 -6.03
C ALA A 335 -10.12 -0.06 -5.99
N GLN A 336 -9.45 1.03 -6.40
CA GLN A 336 -10.03 2.37 -6.46
C GLN A 336 -11.18 2.42 -7.49
N LEU A 337 -11.02 1.79 -8.65
CA LEU A 337 -12.09 1.64 -9.64
C LEU A 337 -13.29 0.89 -9.06
N ALA A 338 -13.08 -0.23 -8.39
CA ALA A 338 -14.17 -1.00 -7.77
C ALA A 338 -14.90 -0.18 -6.68
N TRP A 339 -14.16 0.59 -5.89
CA TRP A 339 -14.73 1.51 -4.90
C TRP A 339 -15.56 2.62 -5.54
N ASN A 340 -15.05 3.26 -6.60
CA ASN A 340 -15.79 4.26 -7.36
C ASN A 340 -17.06 3.67 -8.02
N THR A 341 -17.09 2.37 -8.35
CA THR A 341 -18.28 1.65 -8.83
C THR A 341 -19.30 1.34 -7.73
N ALA A 342 -18.84 1.01 -6.52
CA ALA A 342 -19.72 0.75 -5.38
C ALA A 342 -20.30 2.05 -4.79
N GLU A 343 -19.52 3.14 -4.80
CA GLU A 343 -19.86 4.44 -4.22
C GLU A 343 -19.62 5.59 -5.23
N PRO A 344 -20.45 5.72 -6.29
CA PRO A 344 -20.27 6.74 -7.34
C PRO A 344 -20.18 8.18 -6.83
N VAL A 345 -20.84 8.50 -5.71
CA VAL A 345 -20.79 9.81 -5.05
C VAL A 345 -19.36 10.31 -4.80
N ARG A 346 -18.39 9.40 -4.59
CA ARG A 346 -16.98 9.74 -4.34
C ARG A 346 -16.27 10.37 -5.55
N LEU A 347 -16.86 10.32 -6.74
CA LEU A 347 -16.37 11.06 -7.92
C LEU A 347 -16.71 12.56 -7.87
N LEU A 348 -17.70 12.97 -7.07
CA LEU A 348 -18.08 14.38 -6.92
C LEU A 348 -17.08 15.13 -6.00
N PRO A 349 -16.93 16.47 -6.14
CA PRO A 349 -15.97 17.27 -5.36
C PRO A 349 -16.09 17.17 -3.83
N GLY A 350 -15.35 16.24 -3.23
CA GLY A 350 -15.41 15.94 -1.81
C GLY A 350 -16.57 15.02 -1.42
N GLY A 351 -17.10 14.21 -2.33
CA GLY A 351 -18.13 13.19 -2.05
C GLY A 351 -17.67 12.01 -1.18
N SER A 352 -16.57 12.16 -0.44
CA SER A 352 -16.20 11.32 0.71
C SER A 352 -16.51 12.01 2.05
N GLU A 353 -17.04 13.23 2.03
CA GLU A 353 -17.57 13.95 3.19
C GLU A 353 -19.04 13.53 3.40
N GLU A 354 -19.34 12.92 4.55
CA GLU A 354 -20.69 12.44 4.88
C GLU A 354 -21.69 13.61 4.93
N GLY A 355 -22.88 13.42 4.35
CA GLY A 355 -23.95 14.43 4.33
C GLY A 355 -23.72 15.63 3.41
N LYS A 356 -22.62 15.68 2.63
CA LYS A 356 -22.33 16.79 1.71
C LYS A 356 -23.37 16.94 0.59
N TYR A 357 -23.84 15.81 0.06
CA TYR A 357 -24.82 15.73 -1.01
C TYR A 357 -26.16 15.26 -0.47
N VAL A 358 -27.22 16.05 -0.71
CA VAL A 358 -28.59 15.81 -0.23
C VAL A 358 -29.34 14.88 -1.19
N LEU A 359 -29.06 15.01 -2.49
CA LEU A 359 -29.57 14.14 -3.55
C LEU A 359 -28.40 13.69 -4.43
N VAL A 360 -28.40 12.43 -4.84
CA VAL A 360 -27.40 11.83 -5.73
C VAL A 360 -28.11 10.88 -6.70
N THR A 361 -27.70 10.89 -7.97
CA THR A 361 -28.12 9.93 -8.99
C THR A 361 -26.92 9.52 -9.83
N SER A 362 -26.88 8.27 -10.28
CA SER A 362 -25.73 7.73 -11.02
C SER A 362 -26.14 6.63 -11.99
N VAL A 363 -25.53 6.62 -13.17
CA VAL A 363 -25.73 5.59 -14.19
C VAL A 363 -24.37 5.08 -14.70
N SER A 364 -24.34 3.85 -15.19
CA SER A 364 -23.10 3.14 -15.57
C SER A 364 -23.14 2.67 -17.02
N GLY A 365 -22.01 2.82 -17.72
CA GLY A 365 -21.90 2.46 -19.14
C GLY A 365 -22.71 3.34 -20.11
N GLN A 366 -23.01 4.59 -19.72
CA GLN A 366 -23.78 5.55 -20.52
C GLN A 366 -22.95 6.79 -20.86
N TYR A 367 -23.37 7.51 -21.90
CA TYR A 367 -22.77 8.77 -22.39
C TYR A 367 -21.26 8.71 -22.68
N GLY A 368 -20.73 7.54 -23.06
CA GLY A 368 -19.31 7.33 -23.32
C GLY A 368 -18.42 7.22 -22.07
N ALA A 369 -19.01 7.23 -20.88
CA ALA A 369 -18.32 7.07 -19.61
C ALA A 369 -18.66 5.73 -18.94
N LYS A 370 -17.74 5.25 -18.10
CA LYS A 370 -17.90 4.01 -17.34
C LYS A 370 -18.91 4.17 -16.21
N ILE A 371 -18.85 5.32 -15.53
CA ILE A 371 -19.80 5.77 -14.51
C ILE A 371 -20.00 7.26 -14.73
N VAL A 372 -21.22 7.73 -14.62
CA VAL A 372 -21.50 9.16 -14.37
C VAL A 372 -22.33 9.29 -13.10
N VAL A 373 -22.13 10.40 -12.40
CA VAL A 373 -22.87 10.76 -11.20
C VAL A 373 -23.24 12.23 -11.25
N ALA A 374 -24.44 12.55 -10.82
CA ALA A 374 -24.88 13.91 -10.54
C ALA A 374 -25.33 13.99 -9.08
N GLY A 375 -25.10 15.13 -8.42
CA GLY A 375 -25.47 15.32 -7.03
C GLY A 375 -25.68 16.78 -6.69
N VAL A 376 -26.61 17.04 -5.76
CA VAL A 376 -26.95 18.37 -5.28
C VAL A 376 -26.45 18.52 -3.85
N ASP A 377 -25.62 19.53 -3.61
CA ASP A 377 -25.02 19.75 -2.29
C ASP A 377 -25.99 20.41 -1.29
N THR A 378 -25.57 20.57 -0.03
CA THR A 378 -26.36 21.24 1.00
C THR A 378 -26.60 22.74 0.76
N SER A 379 -25.97 23.35 -0.25
CA SER A 379 -26.25 24.72 -0.72
C SER A 379 -27.25 24.76 -1.90
N GLY A 380 -27.68 23.60 -2.38
CA GLY A 380 -28.55 23.45 -3.55
C GLY A 380 -27.83 23.50 -4.88
N ARG A 381 -26.49 23.44 -4.90
CA ARG A 381 -25.69 23.52 -6.13
C ARG A 381 -25.56 22.16 -6.80
N LEU A 382 -25.82 22.12 -8.11
CA LEU A 382 -25.67 20.91 -8.92
C LEU A 382 -24.21 20.64 -9.26
N TYR A 383 -23.75 19.42 -9.02
CA TYR A 383 -22.46 18.88 -9.42
C TYR A 383 -22.66 17.66 -10.32
N TYR A 384 -21.70 17.43 -11.21
CA TYR A 384 -21.62 16.26 -12.08
C TYR A 384 -20.18 15.74 -12.11
N ALA A 385 -19.99 14.42 -12.20
CA ALA A 385 -18.72 13.81 -12.54
C ALA A 385 -18.87 12.63 -13.50
N ASP A 386 -17.95 12.52 -14.47
CA ASP A 386 -17.75 11.32 -15.30
C ASP A 386 -16.44 10.62 -14.94
N LEU A 387 -16.46 9.28 -14.95
CA LEU A 387 -15.29 8.41 -14.90
C LEU A 387 -15.14 7.71 -16.25
N GLN A 388 -14.08 8.00 -16.97
CA GLN A 388 -13.83 7.46 -18.32
C GLN A 388 -13.15 6.08 -18.27
N GLU A 389 -13.06 5.38 -19.41
CA GLU A 389 -12.51 4.02 -19.45
C GLU A 389 -11.02 3.93 -19.06
N ASP A 390 -10.27 5.01 -19.27
CA ASP A 390 -8.87 5.17 -18.85
C ASP A 390 -8.70 5.46 -17.35
N GLY A 391 -9.79 5.68 -16.63
CA GLY A 391 -9.82 6.02 -15.21
C GLY A 391 -9.70 7.51 -14.89
N ILE A 392 -9.64 8.39 -15.90
CA ILE A 392 -9.70 9.85 -15.67
C ILE A 392 -11.11 10.22 -15.17
N THR A 393 -11.15 11.05 -14.12
CA THR A 393 -12.39 11.61 -13.58
C THR A 393 -12.50 13.09 -13.97
N SER A 394 -13.59 13.48 -14.63
CA SER A 394 -13.87 14.88 -14.98
C SER A 394 -15.05 15.39 -14.15
N THR A 395 -14.88 16.52 -13.46
CA THR A 395 -15.93 17.14 -12.62
C THR A 395 -16.44 18.45 -13.21
N ARG A 396 -17.75 18.67 -13.18
CA ARG A 396 -18.41 19.93 -13.57
C ARG A 396 -19.27 20.44 -12.42
N THR A 397 -19.33 21.76 -12.29
CA THR A 397 -20.10 22.47 -11.26
C THR A 397 -21.07 23.41 -11.96
N GLY A 398 -22.35 23.29 -11.65
CA GLY A 398 -23.40 24.19 -12.11
C GLY A 398 -23.74 25.23 -11.04
N ASP A 399 -24.89 25.88 -11.20
CA ASP A 399 -25.42 26.82 -10.22
C ASP A 399 -26.39 26.20 -9.22
N VAL A 400 -26.88 27.02 -8.30
CA VAL A 400 -27.90 26.65 -7.32
C VAL A 400 -29.21 26.41 -8.06
N ILE A 401 -29.83 25.26 -7.80
CA ILE A 401 -31.13 24.89 -8.39
C ILE A 401 -32.22 25.82 -7.82
N PRO A 402 -33.09 26.40 -8.67
CA PRO A 402 -34.24 27.18 -8.21
C PRO A 402 -35.07 26.40 -7.18
N ASP A 403 -35.54 27.10 -6.15
CA ASP A 403 -36.40 26.55 -5.11
C ASP A 403 -35.91 25.25 -4.46
N PHE A 404 -34.58 25.09 -4.33
CA PHE A 404 -33.91 23.92 -3.71
C PHE A 404 -34.56 23.38 -2.42
N GLY A 405 -35.12 24.24 -1.56
CA GLY A 405 -35.85 23.82 -0.35
C GLY A 405 -37.13 23.00 -0.60
N ARG A 406 -37.55 22.84 -1.86
CA ARG A 406 -38.69 22.04 -2.35
C ARG A 406 -38.27 20.88 -3.25
N LEU A 407 -36.96 20.71 -3.48
CA LEU A 407 -36.40 19.72 -4.38
C LEU A 407 -36.58 18.30 -3.80
N SER A 408 -37.28 17.44 -4.54
CA SER A 408 -37.64 16.08 -4.12
C SER A 408 -36.78 15.00 -4.79
N GLY A 409 -36.18 15.28 -5.95
CA GLY A 409 -35.36 14.30 -6.66
C GLY A 409 -34.51 14.87 -7.79
N ILE A 410 -33.52 14.08 -8.22
CA ILE A 410 -32.75 14.27 -9.46
C ILE A 410 -32.62 12.93 -10.20
N SER A 411 -32.69 12.96 -11.53
CA SER A 411 -32.54 11.79 -12.39
C SER A 411 -31.77 12.12 -13.67
N PHE A 412 -31.17 11.12 -14.30
CA PHE A 412 -30.73 11.23 -15.69
C PHE A 412 -31.91 10.96 -16.64
N ASP A 413 -31.99 11.66 -17.76
CA ASP A 413 -32.98 11.41 -18.82
C ASP A 413 -32.28 11.07 -20.15
N ASP A 414 -32.33 9.79 -20.53
CA ASP A 414 -31.70 9.28 -21.76
C ASP A 414 -32.34 9.80 -23.05
N ARG A 415 -33.61 10.20 -23.04
CA ARG A 415 -34.30 10.70 -24.23
C ARG A 415 -33.87 12.14 -24.51
N LEU A 416 -33.85 12.98 -23.47
CA LEU A 416 -33.34 14.34 -23.56
C LEU A 416 -31.83 14.34 -23.86
N ALA A 417 -31.06 13.42 -23.27
CA ALA A 417 -29.63 13.28 -23.56
C ALA A 417 -29.34 12.88 -25.02
N ALA A 418 -30.18 12.02 -25.61
CA ALA A 418 -30.07 11.64 -27.01
C ALA A 418 -30.37 12.81 -27.98
N VAL A 419 -31.29 13.72 -27.63
CA VAL A 419 -31.61 14.92 -28.43
C VAL A 419 -30.59 16.05 -28.21
N ALA A 420 -30.01 16.18 -27.01
CA ALA A 420 -29.03 17.20 -26.68
C ALA A 420 -27.58 16.83 -27.07
N GLU A 421 -27.33 15.58 -27.48
CA GLU A 421 -26.00 14.97 -27.71
C GLU A 421 -25.04 15.02 -26.49
N VAL A 422 -25.55 15.35 -25.30
CA VAL A 422 -24.82 15.45 -24.03
C VAL A 422 -25.67 14.88 -22.88
N PRO A 423 -25.09 14.47 -21.74
CA PRO A 423 -25.88 14.02 -20.59
C PRO A 423 -26.87 15.10 -20.15
N VAL A 424 -28.09 14.68 -19.79
CA VAL A 424 -29.12 15.57 -19.22
C VAL A 424 -29.53 15.07 -17.84
N VAL A 425 -29.47 15.96 -16.85
CA VAL A 425 -29.92 15.73 -15.47
C VAL A 425 -31.19 16.54 -15.25
N VAL A 426 -32.28 15.89 -14.83
CA VAL A 426 -33.56 16.54 -14.53
C VAL A 426 -33.75 16.59 -13.03
N ALA A 427 -33.94 17.82 -12.52
CA ALA A 427 -34.30 18.12 -11.15
C ALA A 427 -35.83 18.25 -11.02
N GLN A 428 -36.40 17.72 -9.93
CA GLN A 428 -37.84 17.69 -9.67
C GLN A 428 -38.13 18.27 -8.28
N GLY A 429 -39.06 19.22 -8.18
CA GLY A 429 -39.47 19.87 -6.92
C GLY A 429 -40.98 20.01 -6.76
N SER A 430 -41.48 20.06 -5.52
CA SER A 430 -42.92 20.11 -5.21
C SER A 430 -43.45 21.52 -5.01
N ARG A 431 -44.58 21.87 -5.61
CA ARG A 431 -45.24 23.18 -5.47
C ARG A 431 -46.46 23.15 -4.57
N ASP A 432 -46.86 24.33 -4.08
CA ASP A 432 -48.07 24.50 -3.25
C ASP A 432 -49.39 24.31 -4.04
N ASP A 433 -49.34 24.46 -5.38
CA ASP A 433 -50.46 24.25 -6.29
C ASP A 433 -50.68 22.77 -6.67
N GLY A 434 -49.82 21.87 -6.17
CA GLY A 434 -49.86 20.43 -6.44
C GLY A 434 -49.09 19.98 -7.69
N ARG A 435 -48.58 20.92 -8.51
CA ARG A 435 -47.72 20.61 -9.65
C ARG A 435 -46.29 20.28 -9.20
N THR A 436 -45.51 19.70 -10.11
CA THR A 436 -44.06 19.49 -9.98
C THR A 436 -43.32 20.54 -10.81
N ASP A 437 -42.34 21.23 -10.23
CA ASP A 437 -41.34 22.00 -10.98
C ASP A 437 -40.32 21.02 -11.58
N PHE A 438 -40.17 21.03 -12.90
CA PHE A 438 -39.14 20.27 -13.62
C PHE A 438 -38.10 21.24 -14.18
N THR A 439 -36.82 21.04 -13.84
CA THR A 439 -35.70 21.75 -14.48
C THR A 439 -34.67 20.77 -15.02
N ALA A 440 -34.44 20.80 -16.34
CA ALA A 440 -33.43 19.99 -17.00
C ALA A 440 -32.12 20.76 -17.16
N TYR A 441 -31.00 20.08 -16.94
CA TYR A 441 -29.64 20.59 -17.05
C TYR A 441 -28.84 19.77 -18.06
N GLN A 442 -28.36 20.42 -19.12
CA GLN A 442 -27.50 19.85 -20.14
C GLN A 442 -26.02 19.99 -19.73
N ILE A 443 -25.29 18.87 -19.70
CA ILE A 443 -23.93 18.75 -19.16
C ILE A 443 -22.89 18.84 -20.28
N LYS A 444 -22.47 20.07 -20.62
CA LYS A 444 -21.57 20.33 -21.75
C LYS A 444 -20.09 20.31 -21.33
N PRO A 445 -19.12 20.16 -22.26
CA PRO A 445 -17.69 20.24 -21.94
C PRO A 445 -17.30 21.54 -21.19
N GLU A 446 -17.89 22.67 -21.57
CA GLU A 446 -17.65 23.99 -20.99
C GLU A 446 -18.36 24.27 -19.65
N GLY A 447 -19.35 23.45 -19.25
CA GLY A 447 -20.09 23.64 -18.00
C GLY A 447 -21.49 23.04 -18.01
N ILE A 448 -22.23 23.27 -16.93
CA ILE A 448 -23.65 22.90 -16.80
C ILE A 448 -24.51 24.11 -17.21
N SER A 449 -25.52 23.89 -18.05
CA SER A 449 -26.49 24.93 -18.42
C SER A 449 -27.92 24.40 -18.37
N VAL A 450 -28.90 25.27 -18.14
CA VAL A 450 -30.32 24.89 -18.17
C VAL A 450 -30.73 24.56 -19.61
N LEU A 451 -31.47 23.47 -19.77
CA LEU A 451 -32.14 23.08 -21.02
C LEU A 451 -33.61 23.52 -20.99
N PHE A 452 -34.29 23.40 -19.84
CA PHE A 452 -35.63 23.94 -19.61
C PHE A 452 -35.95 24.11 -18.13
N THR A 453 -36.94 24.95 -17.83
CA THR A 453 -37.67 25.00 -16.55
C THR A 453 -39.15 25.18 -16.87
N PHE A 454 -40.01 24.31 -16.34
CA PHE A 454 -41.47 24.44 -16.40
C PHE A 454 -42.13 23.72 -15.21
N ALA A 455 -43.40 24.01 -14.93
CA ALA A 455 -44.19 23.29 -13.93
C ALA A 455 -45.39 22.57 -14.56
N GLY A 456 -45.72 21.40 -14.02
CA GLY A 456 -46.88 20.59 -14.44
C GLY A 456 -46.95 19.26 -13.68
N ASP A 457 -47.85 18.37 -14.09
CA ASP A 457 -48.01 17.05 -13.45
C ASP A 457 -46.96 16.04 -13.98
N SER A 458 -46.61 16.15 -15.27
CA SER A 458 -45.61 15.32 -15.95
C SER A 458 -45.19 15.95 -17.28
N TYR A 459 -44.13 15.43 -17.91
CA TYR A 459 -43.74 15.81 -19.26
C TYR A 459 -43.41 14.58 -20.14
N GLU A 460 -43.57 14.73 -21.46
CA GLU A 460 -43.21 13.73 -22.46
C GLU A 460 -42.54 14.36 -23.69
N LEU A 461 -41.30 13.97 -23.95
CA LEU A 461 -40.58 14.28 -25.20
C LEU A 461 -41.16 13.48 -26.36
N GLN A 462 -41.67 14.17 -27.37
CA GLN A 462 -42.23 13.60 -28.59
C GLN A 462 -41.10 13.20 -29.57
N ALA A 463 -41.16 11.99 -30.10
CA ALA A 463 -40.08 11.45 -30.94
C ALA A 463 -40.10 11.96 -32.40
N GLU A 464 -41.17 12.63 -32.84
CA GLU A 464 -41.37 13.03 -34.23
C GLU A 464 -40.79 14.43 -34.55
N ASP A 465 -40.95 15.38 -33.63
CA ASP A 465 -40.54 16.78 -33.77
C ASP A 465 -39.60 17.27 -32.64
N ALA A 466 -39.24 16.37 -31.71
CA ALA A 466 -38.49 16.66 -30.49
C ALA A 466 -39.16 17.73 -29.57
N SER A 467 -40.46 17.99 -29.69
CA SER A 467 -41.19 18.86 -28.75
C SER A 467 -41.39 18.17 -27.40
N ILE A 468 -41.61 18.96 -26.34
CA ILE A 468 -42.01 18.46 -25.02
C ILE A 468 -43.47 18.86 -24.78
N LEU A 469 -44.31 17.86 -24.49
CA LEU A 469 -45.64 18.07 -23.94
C LEU A 469 -45.56 18.07 -22.42
N VAL A 470 -46.24 19.02 -21.77
CA VAL A 470 -46.33 19.12 -20.30
C VAL A 470 -47.78 19.05 -19.89
N ALA A 471 -48.15 18.04 -19.12
CA ALA A 471 -49.52 17.86 -18.63
C ALA A 471 -49.82 18.84 -17.48
N ASN A 472 -51.00 19.45 -17.47
CA ASN A 472 -51.39 20.49 -16.51
C ASN A 472 -50.33 21.60 -16.37
N ALA A 473 -49.85 22.11 -17.51
CA ALA A 473 -48.73 23.05 -17.55
C ALA A 473 -49.07 24.38 -16.84
N ASP A 474 -48.08 24.96 -16.15
CA ASP A 474 -48.18 26.33 -15.65
C ASP A 474 -47.84 27.34 -16.75
N THR A 475 -48.88 27.86 -17.40
CA THR A 475 -48.82 28.95 -18.39
C THR A 475 -48.84 30.35 -17.78
N GLY A 476 -49.00 30.47 -16.45
CA GLY A 476 -49.05 31.76 -15.75
C GLY A 476 -50.38 32.54 -15.89
N ASP A 477 -51.39 31.98 -16.56
CA ASP A 477 -52.74 32.54 -16.64
C ASP A 477 -53.67 32.09 -15.49
N GLY A 478 -53.28 31.05 -14.75
CA GLY A 478 -54.03 30.48 -13.63
C GLY A 478 -55.02 29.37 -14.00
N VAL A 479 -55.00 28.88 -15.24
CA VAL A 479 -55.81 27.73 -15.68
C VAL A 479 -55.12 26.40 -15.28
N SER A 480 -55.93 25.36 -15.07
CA SER A 480 -55.48 24.00 -14.72
C SER A 480 -56.06 22.97 -15.67
N GLY A 481 -55.28 21.91 -15.94
CA GLY A 481 -55.64 20.78 -16.80
C GLY A 481 -55.25 20.93 -18.28
N GLU A 482 -54.76 22.09 -18.72
CA GLU A 482 -54.28 22.27 -20.09
C GLU A 482 -52.91 21.62 -20.32
N THR A 483 -52.65 21.16 -21.55
CA THR A 483 -51.37 20.55 -21.94
C THR A 483 -50.52 21.58 -22.70
N GLY A 484 -49.42 22.01 -22.10
CA GLY A 484 -48.46 22.91 -22.74
C GLY A 484 -47.58 22.18 -23.75
N VAL A 485 -47.23 22.87 -24.84
CA VAL A 485 -46.28 22.44 -25.86
C VAL A 485 -45.05 23.34 -25.77
N TYR A 486 -43.87 22.73 -25.68
CA TYR A 486 -42.59 23.43 -25.62
C TYR A 486 -41.69 22.95 -26.77
N THR A 487 -41.03 23.89 -27.45
CA THR A 487 -40.16 23.61 -28.61
C THR A 487 -38.74 24.13 -28.37
N LEU A 488 -37.73 23.44 -28.90
CA LEU A 488 -36.33 23.80 -28.76
C LEU A 488 -35.99 25.07 -29.57
N GLY A 489 -35.66 26.17 -28.89
CA GLY A 489 -35.29 27.47 -29.46
C GLY A 489 -34.06 28.06 -28.76
N GLU A 490 -33.09 28.54 -29.54
CA GLU A 490 -31.82 29.14 -29.05
C GLU A 490 -31.02 28.28 -28.05
N GLY A 491 -31.24 26.96 -28.03
CA GLY A 491 -30.55 26.01 -27.14
C GLY A 491 -31.27 25.69 -25.82
N SER A 492 -32.52 26.13 -25.67
CA SER A 492 -33.42 25.82 -24.55
C SER A 492 -34.84 25.49 -25.05
N TYR A 493 -35.67 24.79 -24.27
CA TYR A 493 -37.08 24.65 -24.61
C TYR A 493 -37.87 25.89 -24.16
N GLN A 494 -38.70 26.40 -25.06
CA GLN A 494 -39.54 27.57 -24.86
C GLN A 494 -41.00 27.23 -25.15
N PHE A 495 -41.93 27.84 -24.42
CA PHE A 495 -43.36 27.59 -24.57
C PHE A 495 -43.87 28.06 -25.94
N ALA A 496 -44.51 27.15 -26.68
CA ALA A 496 -45.01 27.38 -28.04
C ALA A 496 -46.54 27.51 -28.10
N GLY A 497 -47.27 26.97 -27.13
CA GLY A 497 -48.73 27.08 -27.04
C GLY A 497 -49.39 25.93 -26.26
N ILE A 498 -50.72 25.90 -26.25
CA ILE A 498 -51.51 24.81 -25.67
C ILE A 498 -51.92 23.81 -26.75
N ARG A 499 -51.81 22.51 -26.43
CA ARG A 499 -52.27 21.41 -27.29
C ARG A 499 -53.81 21.37 -27.29
N GLN A 500 -54.42 21.98 -28.31
CA GLN A 500 -55.87 21.90 -28.50
C GLN A 500 -56.30 20.46 -28.79
N VAL A 501 -57.03 19.86 -27.85
CA VAL A 501 -57.79 18.63 -28.08
C VAL A 501 -59.10 19.01 -28.77
N MET A 502 -59.35 18.47 -29.98
CA MET A 502 -60.62 18.66 -30.68
C MET A 502 -61.71 17.79 -30.01
N THR A 503 -62.28 18.29 -28.93
CA THR A 503 -63.29 17.58 -28.10
C THR A 503 -64.71 17.63 -28.70
N GLU A 504 -64.93 18.51 -29.68
CA GLU A 504 -66.19 18.64 -30.44
C GLU A 504 -66.06 17.93 -31.80
N PRO A 505 -66.88 16.89 -32.09
CA PRO A 505 -66.93 16.29 -33.42
C PRO A 505 -67.54 17.27 -34.44
N PRO A 506 -67.03 17.32 -35.69
CA PRO A 506 -67.42 18.32 -36.67
C PRO A 506 -68.87 18.16 -37.14
N LEU A 507 -69.53 19.29 -37.42
CA LEU A 507 -70.76 19.34 -38.19
C LEU A 507 -70.41 19.29 -39.68
N ILE A 508 -70.80 18.21 -40.36
CA ILE A 508 -70.48 17.97 -41.77
C ILE A 508 -71.71 18.04 -42.68
N SER A 509 -71.49 18.18 -43.99
CA SER A 509 -72.54 18.04 -45.01
C SER A 509 -72.98 16.58 -45.16
N ALA A 510 -74.24 16.38 -45.54
CA ALA A 510 -74.81 15.11 -45.94
C ALA A 510 -74.15 14.50 -47.20
N PHE A 511 -73.44 15.31 -47.99
CA PHE A 511 -72.65 14.85 -49.13
C PHE A 511 -71.24 14.37 -48.75
N ASP A 512 -70.70 14.82 -47.62
CA ASP A 512 -69.35 14.49 -47.17
C ASP A 512 -69.29 13.20 -46.31
N LEU A 513 -70.43 12.55 -46.04
CA LEU A 513 -70.52 11.44 -45.09
C LEU A 513 -69.57 10.26 -45.42
N GLU A 514 -69.38 9.93 -46.69
CA GLU A 514 -68.43 8.92 -47.15
C GLU A 514 -66.95 9.26 -46.89
N LEU A 515 -66.62 10.51 -46.56
CA LEU A 515 -65.26 10.92 -46.18
C LEU A 515 -64.94 10.60 -44.72
N TYR A 516 -65.95 10.33 -43.89
CA TYR A 516 -65.85 10.11 -42.45
C TYR A 516 -66.41 8.74 -41.98
N PRO A 517 -65.98 7.60 -42.57
CA PRO A 517 -66.46 6.27 -42.18
C PRO A 517 -65.97 5.88 -40.78
N TYR A 518 -66.88 5.41 -39.92
CA TYR A 518 -66.64 5.03 -38.51
C TYR A 518 -66.17 6.16 -37.58
N GLU A 519 -66.08 7.40 -38.06
CA GLU A 519 -65.85 8.57 -37.22
C GLU A 519 -67.17 9.08 -36.62
N THR A 520 -67.14 9.56 -35.38
CA THR A 520 -68.30 10.22 -34.77
C THR A 520 -68.36 11.66 -35.26
N ILE A 521 -69.43 11.99 -35.98
CA ILE A 521 -69.69 13.31 -36.57
C ILE A 521 -71.03 13.88 -36.10
N LYS A 522 -71.25 15.18 -36.30
CA LYS A 522 -72.57 15.82 -36.19
C LYS A 522 -73.15 16.02 -37.58
N LEU A 523 -74.45 15.81 -37.76
CA LEU A 523 -75.17 16.02 -39.03
C LEU A 523 -76.56 16.62 -38.76
N GLY A 524 -76.89 17.73 -39.41
CA GLY A 524 -78.20 18.36 -39.31
C GLY A 524 -79.21 17.71 -40.24
N MET A 525 -80.29 17.13 -39.72
CA MET A 525 -81.29 16.40 -40.52
C MET A 525 -82.72 16.56 -39.98
N GLU A 526 -83.70 16.39 -40.87
CA GLU A 526 -85.11 16.22 -40.52
C GLU A 526 -85.39 14.72 -40.35
N ILE A 527 -85.84 14.32 -39.16
CA ILE A 527 -86.15 12.93 -38.82
C ILE A 527 -87.66 12.70 -38.96
N TYR A 528 -88.06 11.59 -39.57
CA TYR A 528 -89.44 11.14 -39.65
C TYR A 528 -89.51 9.60 -39.65
N ILE A 529 -90.72 9.04 -39.68
CA ILE A 529 -90.95 7.59 -39.67
C ILE A 529 -91.35 7.08 -41.06
N ASP A 530 -90.70 6.01 -41.54
CA ASP A 530 -90.98 5.40 -42.85
C ASP A 530 -92.28 4.56 -42.85
N ASN A 531 -92.70 4.10 -44.04
CA ASN A 531 -93.91 3.30 -44.21
C ASN A 531 -93.88 1.93 -43.47
N SER A 532 -92.73 1.54 -42.91
CA SER A 532 -92.52 0.32 -42.12
C SER A 532 -92.34 0.59 -40.62
N GLY A 533 -92.43 1.85 -40.17
CA GLY A 533 -92.29 2.23 -38.77
C GLY A 533 -90.86 2.52 -38.30
N ARG A 534 -89.89 2.72 -39.21
CA ARG A 534 -88.48 3.00 -38.87
C ARG A 534 -88.13 4.48 -38.93
N SER A 535 -87.23 4.91 -38.06
CA SER A 535 -86.62 6.26 -38.08
C SER A 535 -85.77 6.46 -39.36
N VAL A 536 -86.10 7.47 -40.15
CA VAL A 536 -85.36 7.89 -41.34
C VAL A 536 -84.99 9.37 -41.20
N GLY A 537 -83.73 9.68 -41.49
CA GLY A 537 -83.23 11.05 -41.59
C GLY A 537 -83.27 11.54 -43.02
N PHE A 538 -83.50 12.84 -43.21
CA PHE A 538 -83.36 13.54 -44.48
C PHE A 538 -82.53 14.81 -44.30
N ALA A 539 -81.47 14.95 -45.10
CA ALA A 539 -80.62 16.13 -45.09
C ALA A 539 -80.12 16.43 -46.51
N GLU A 540 -80.21 17.70 -46.91
CA GLU A 540 -79.66 18.23 -48.17
C GLU A 540 -80.09 17.48 -49.46
N GLY A 541 -81.27 16.84 -49.44
CA GLY A 541 -81.79 16.04 -50.56
C GLY A 541 -81.48 14.54 -50.47
N ARG A 542 -80.73 14.10 -49.46
CA ARG A 542 -80.32 12.71 -49.21
C ARG A 542 -81.07 12.12 -48.02
N TYR A 543 -81.39 10.83 -48.10
CA TYR A 543 -82.02 10.07 -47.02
C TYR A 543 -81.02 9.14 -46.32
N PHE A 544 -81.29 8.81 -45.06
CA PHE A 544 -80.45 8.02 -44.16
C PHE A 544 -81.32 7.05 -43.35
N ALA A 545 -80.93 5.77 -43.27
CA ALA A 545 -81.55 4.83 -42.35
C ALA A 545 -80.93 5.04 -40.96
N LEU A 546 -81.75 5.44 -39.98
CA LEU A 546 -81.26 5.75 -38.63
C LEU A 546 -81.41 4.52 -37.72
N GLN A 547 -80.33 4.19 -37.03
CA GLN A 547 -80.28 3.10 -36.04
C GLN A 547 -79.72 3.64 -34.72
N GLY A 548 -79.95 2.97 -33.59
CA GLY A 548 -79.52 3.47 -32.27
C GLY A 548 -80.54 4.42 -31.62
N ALA A 549 -80.05 5.44 -30.91
CA ALA A 549 -80.84 6.29 -30.01
C ALA A 549 -81.73 7.30 -30.77
N THR A 550 -82.88 6.83 -31.29
CA THR A 550 -83.81 7.66 -32.09
C THR A 550 -85.18 7.88 -31.45
N ASP A 551 -85.54 7.14 -30.39
CA ASP A 551 -86.64 7.36 -29.44
C ASP A 551 -87.98 7.88 -30.01
N SER A 552 -88.36 7.43 -31.20
CA SER A 552 -89.56 7.90 -31.95
C SER A 552 -89.60 9.42 -32.21
N PHE A 553 -88.45 10.10 -32.21
CA PHE A 553 -88.38 11.54 -32.48
C PHE A 553 -88.71 11.86 -33.95
N THR A 554 -89.47 12.94 -34.18
CA THR A 554 -89.78 13.45 -35.52
C THR A 554 -89.66 14.98 -35.56
N GLY A 555 -88.96 15.51 -36.57
CA GLY A 555 -88.66 16.93 -36.74
C GLY A 555 -87.17 17.18 -37.00
N SER A 556 -86.78 18.45 -37.08
CA SER A 556 -85.38 18.86 -37.30
C SER A 556 -84.51 18.66 -36.06
N ALA A 557 -83.36 18.02 -36.23
CA ALA A 557 -82.37 17.80 -35.17
C ALA A 557 -80.93 17.90 -35.70
N VAL A 558 -80.00 18.23 -34.80
CA VAL A 558 -78.58 17.90 -35.00
C VAL A 558 -78.33 16.54 -34.38
N VAL A 559 -77.82 15.60 -35.17
CA VAL A 559 -77.66 14.20 -34.80
C VAL A 559 -76.17 13.89 -34.71
N LYS A 560 -75.74 13.38 -33.57
CA LYS A 560 -74.37 12.89 -33.35
C LYS A 560 -74.38 11.37 -33.50
N GLY A 561 -73.44 10.84 -34.28
CA GLY A 561 -73.39 9.42 -34.59
C GLY A 561 -72.29 9.05 -35.57
N GLN A 562 -72.32 7.81 -36.08
CA GLN A 562 -71.32 7.25 -36.98
C GLN A 562 -71.94 6.68 -38.26
N TYR A 563 -71.30 6.91 -39.40
CA TYR A 563 -71.59 6.18 -40.64
C TYR A 563 -70.78 4.88 -40.69
N GLN A 564 -71.46 3.73 -40.67
CA GLN A 564 -70.80 2.41 -40.63
C GLN A 564 -70.50 1.82 -42.02
N GLY A 565 -70.44 2.64 -43.08
CA GLY A 565 -70.08 2.20 -44.44
C GLY A 565 -71.08 1.28 -45.15
N GLY A 566 -72.24 1.01 -44.52
CA GLY A 566 -73.29 0.15 -45.06
C GLY A 566 -74.52 0.92 -45.54
N ASN A 567 -75.32 0.27 -46.39
CA ASN A 567 -76.63 0.78 -46.83
C ASN A 567 -77.76 -0.16 -46.37
N ASP A 568 -78.91 0.39 -45.98
CA ASP A 568 -80.17 -0.32 -45.69
C ASP A 568 -81.26 0.13 -46.69
N TYR A 569 -82.35 -0.63 -46.79
CA TYR A 569 -83.43 -0.43 -47.75
C TYR A 569 -84.64 0.23 -47.08
N ILE A 570 -85.00 1.44 -47.51
CA ILE A 570 -86.12 2.23 -46.94
C ILE A 570 -87.25 2.45 -47.96
N GLY A 571 -88.48 2.55 -47.45
CA GLY A 571 -89.68 2.84 -48.25
C GLY A 571 -90.35 4.14 -47.78
N THR A 572 -90.14 5.23 -48.52
CA THR A 572 -90.62 6.58 -48.18
C THR A 572 -91.73 7.03 -49.15
N GLU A 573 -92.29 8.22 -48.97
CA GLU A 573 -93.24 8.81 -49.95
C GLU A 573 -92.63 9.04 -51.34
N ALA A 574 -91.28 9.09 -51.44
CA ALA A 574 -90.56 9.19 -52.71
C ALA A 574 -90.34 7.83 -53.41
N GLY A 575 -90.62 6.71 -52.74
CA GLY A 575 -90.43 5.35 -53.24
C GLY A 575 -89.50 4.49 -52.37
N GLU A 576 -89.13 3.33 -52.90
CA GLU A 576 -88.25 2.35 -52.23
C GLU A 576 -86.81 2.46 -52.75
N GLN A 577 -85.83 2.60 -51.86
CA GLN A 577 -84.43 2.86 -52.21
C GLN A 577 -83.43 2.38 -51.15
N TYR A 578 -82.17 2.17 -51.57
CA TYR A 578 -81.06 1.94 -50.65
C TYR A 578 -80.44 3.27 -50.18
N VAL A 579 -80.16 3.38 -48.89
CA VAL A 579 -79.64 4.59 -48.23
C VAL A 579 -78.53 4.25 -47.23
N PRO A 580 -77.58 5.16 -46.96
CA PRO A 580 -76.57 4.96 -45.92
C PRO A 580 -77.20 4.73 -44.54
N VAL A 581 -76.58 3.83 -43.76
CA VAL A 581 -76.94 3.58 -42.35
C VAL A 581 -76.13 4.51 -41.45
N PHE A 582 -76.84 5.35 -40.70
CA PHE A 582 -76.24 6.24 -39.70
C PHE A 582 -76.68 5.79 -38.30
N VAL A 583 -75.69 5.43 -37.47
CA VAL A 583 -75.93 4.96 -36.10
C VAL A 583 -75.85 6.15 -35.16
N VAL A 584 -76.96 6.46 -34.50
CA VAL A 584 -77.17 7.63 -33.65
C VAL A 584 -76.75 7.34 -32.22
N ASP A 585 -75.78 8.13 -31.73
CA ASP A 585 -75.35 8.15 -30.32
C ASP A 585 -76.27 9.07 -29.50
N SER A 586 -76.65 10.23 -30.06
CA SER A 586 -77.52 11.24 -29.42
C SER A 586 -78.06 12.24 -30.43
N LEU A 587 -79.27 12.79 -30.20
CA LEU A 587 -79.87 13.83 -31.03
C LEU A 587 -80.28 15.07 -30.21
N GLU A 588 -80.20 16.25 -30.82
CA GLU A 588 -80.53 17.56 -30.23
C GLU A 588 -81.58 18.27 -31.09
N SER A 589 -82.73 18.60 -30.49
CA SER A 589 -83.92 19.11 -31.20
C SER A 589 -83.85 20.61 -31.53
N LEU A 590 -84.04 20.96 -32.80
CA LEU A 590 -84.04 22.35 -33.30
C LEU A 590 -85.44 22.96 -33.22
N SER A 591 -85.94 23.18 -32.00
CA SER A 591 -87.29 23.73 -31.80
C SER A 591 -87.39 25.24 -32.11
N SER A 592 -88.31 25.62 -32.99
CA SER A 592 -88.55 27.01 -33.37
C SER A 592 -89.31 27.77 -32.27
N SER A 593 -88.62 28.64 -31.53
CA SER A 593 -89.21 29.50 -30.51
C SER A 593 -89.80 30.79 -31.09
N GLY A 594 -91.09 31.05 -30.84
CA GLY A 594 -91.69 32.37 -31.16
C GLY A 594 -93.22 32.44 -31.22
N ALA A 595 -93.88 32.63 -30.07
CA ALA A 595 -95.14 33.38 -29.91
C ALA A 595 -95.51 33.50 -28.40
N GLU A 596 -96.15 34.59 -28.01
CA GLU A 596 -96.48 34.90 -26.61
C GLU A 596 -97.92 34.50 -26.23
N THR A 597 -98.13 34.11 -24.98
CA THR A 597 -99.25 34.63 -24.15
C THR A 597 -98.81 34.65 -22.68
N GLY A 598 -98.98 35.77 -21.98
CA GLY A 598 -98.70 35.88 -20.55
C GLY A 598 -99.86 36.49 -19.77
N THR A 599 -100.05 36.04 -18.54
CA THR A 599 -100.90 36.72 -17.55
C THR A 599 -100.44 36.41 -16.12
N ASP A 600 -100.22 37.46 -15.34
CA ASP A 600 -100.17 37.49 -13.88
C ASP A 600 -101.25 38.49 -13.43
N PRO A 601 -102.05 38.21 -12.38
CA PRO A 601 -101.69 38.76 -11.06
C PRO A 601 -102.10 37.91 -9.83
N ASN A 602 -101.12 37.71 -8.94
CA ASN A 602 -101.18 38.05 -7.50
C ASN A 602 -102.38 37.60 -6.61
N MET A 603 -102.13 36.79 -5.57
CA MET A 603 -102.54 37.15 -4.18
C MET A 603 -101.86 36.36 -3.04
N ASP A 604 -101.81 37.03 -1.88
CA ASP A 604 -101.10 36.76 -0.62
C ASP A 604 -101.80 35.78 0.36
N SER A 605 -101.01 35.23 1.31
CA SER A 605 -101.28 35.11 2.77
C SER A 605 -101.03 33.74 3.43
N GLY A 606 -100.38 33.74 4.61
CA GLY A 606 -100.29 32.59 5.54
C GLY A 606 -99.04 32.50 6.44
N GLN A 607 -99.09 33.04 7.67
CA GLN A 607 -98.03 32.91 8.70
C GLN A 607 -98.37 31.90 9.81
N SER A 608 -97.38 31.14 10.29
CA SER A 608 -97.11 30.78 11.71
C SER A 608 -95.82 29.94 11.77
N ILE A 609 -94.74 30.29 12.49
CA ILE A 609 -94.49 30.60 13.92
C ILE A 609 -94.07 29.34 14.74
N SER A 610 -92.92 29.46 15.41
CA SER A 610 -92.22 28.46 16.25
C SER A 610 -92.92 28.16 17.59
N PRO A 611 -92.45 27.19 18.41
CA PRO A 611 -91.26 27.34 19.31
C PRO A 611 -90.36 26.07 19.33
N ASP A 612 -89.37 25.87 20.23
CA ASP A 612 -88.30 26.67 20.87
C ASP A 612 -87.67 25.82 22.02
N ALA A 613 -86.41 26.08 22.41
CA ALA A 613 -85.68 25.76 23.67
C ALA A 613 -85.73 24.34 24.32
N GLY A 614 -84.63 23.90 24.98
CA GLY A 614 -84.75 22.75 25.91
C GLY A 614 -83.55 22.06 26.60
N ALA A 615 -82.54 22.79 27.12
CA ALA A 615 -81.71 22.42 28.30
C ALA A 615 -80.83 21.12 28.37
N ASP A 616 -79.71 21.27 29.09
CA ASP A 616 -78.80 20.24 29.61
C ASP A 616 -79.44 19.17 30.53
N LEU A 617 -78.72 18.05 30.74
CA LEU A 617 -78.29 17.66 32.10
C LEU A 617 -77.12 16.63 32.12
N ASN A 618 -76.29 16.74 33.17
CA ASN A 618 -75.12 15.92 33.55
C ASN A 618 -75.57 14.64 34.34
N PRO A 619 -74.74 13.70 34.91
CA PRO A 619 -73.31 13.81 35.29
C PRO A 619 -72.41 12.54 35.09
N ALA A 620 -71.21 12.60 35.70
CA ALA A 620 -70.18 11.57 35.94
C ALA A 620 -70.67 10.38 36.84
N SER A 621 -69.89 9.39 37.31
CA SER A 621 -68.42 9.14 37.47
C SER A 621 -68.13 7.60 37.41
N ASP A 622 -66.97 6.96 37.65
CA ASP A 622 -65.63 7.21 38.28
C ASP A 622 -64.55 6.40 37.49
N ASP A 623 -63.26 6.76 37.40
CA ASP A 623 -62.09 6.57 38.32
C ASP A 623 -61.63 5.11 38.60
N THR A 624 -60.32 4.95 38.88
CA THR A 624 -59.49 3.73 39.04
C THR A 624 -59.15 2.95 37.75
N GLY A 625 -57.95 2.37 37.59
CA GLY A 625 -56.82 2.30 38.55
C GLY A 625 -55.46 1.97 37.91
N ASP A 626 -54.41 2.05 38.74
CA ASP A 626 -53.00 1.82 38.39
C ASP A 626 -52.70 0.34 38.02
N GLY A 627 -51.62 0.12 37.26
CA GLY A 627 -51.30 -1.16 36.63
C GLY A 627 -49.90 -1.24 36.02
N THR A 628 -48.88 -0.74 36.72
CA THR A 628 -47.48 -0.94 36.31
C THR A 628 -47.11 -2.42 36.23
N ASN A 629 -46.44 -2.85 35.15
CA ASN A 629 -45.48 -3.96 35.25
C ASN A 629 -44.41 -3.90 34.15
N SER A 630 -43.16 -4.06 34.56
CA SER A 630 -42.01 -4.25 33.69
C SER A 630 -41.81 -5.73 33.38
N ASN A 631 -41.20 -6.06 32.24
CA ASN A 631 -40.31 -7.22 32.20
C ASN A 631 -39.18 -7.06 31.17
N THR A 632 -38.06 -7.74 31.43
CA THR A 632 -36.82 -7.70 30.65
C THR A 632 -36.38 -9.11 30.24
N GLY A 633 -35.72 -9.22 29.09
CA GLY A 633 -35.07 -10.43 28.57
C GLY A 633 -34.94 -10.32 27.04
N LEU A 634 -33.76 -10.29 26.42
CA LEU A 634 -32.61 -11.22 26.46
C LEU A 634 -32.95 -12.59 25.85
N GLU A 635 -32.55 -12.82 24.60
CA GLU A 635 -31.13 -13.16 24.31
C GLU A 635 -30.55 -12.15 23.30
#